data_AF-A0A2E2UY03-F1
#
_entry.id   AF-A0A2E2UY03-F1
#
_cell.length_a   1.000
_cell.length_b   1.000
_cell.length_c   1.000
_cell.angle_alpha   90.00
_cell.angle_beta   90.00
_cell.angle_gamma   90.00
#
_symmetry.space_group_name_H-M   'P 1'
#
loop_
_entity.id
_entity.type
_entity.pdbx_description
1 polymer ?
#
loop_
_entity_poly.entity_id
_entity_poly.type
_entity_poly.pdbx_seq_one_letter_code
_entity_poly.pdbx_strand_id
1 'polypeptide(L)'
;MKNLIKNNILLFTILPILILSIAASYLRFMVLYDYLVTYEGPCDPEVEVCFEYCETEECDDPFYYSWIEREASELIAICGELDILSCDASQECQISDKTCSISFCNSTVDTNCEDTGNNPAL
;
A
#
# COMPACT_ATOMS: atom_id res chain seq x y z
N MET A 1 -29.81 37.84 -5.18
CA MET A 1 -28.49 37.37 -4.67
C MET A 1 -28.28 37.63 -3.17
N LYS A 2 -28.40 38.87 -2.66
CA LYS A 2 -28.16 39.20 -1.24
C LYS A 2 -28.99 38.39 -0.22
N ASN A 3 -30.27 38.10 -0.51
CA ASN A 3 -31.14 37.37 0.43
C ASN A 3 -30.86 35.86 0.49
N LEU A 4 -30.31 35.26 -0.58
CA LEU A 4 -29.90 33.84 -0.60
C LEU A 4 -28.63 33.61 0.22
N ILE A 5 -27.66 34.53 0.13
CA ILE A 5 -26.41 34.47 0.89
C ILE A 5 -26.68 34.66 2.39
N LYS A 6 -27.60 35.56 2.75
CA LYS A 6 -27.94 35.85 4.15
C LYS A 6 -28.67 34.68 4.83
N ASN A 7 -29.56 33.99 4.11
CA ASN A 7 -30.30 32.85 4.66
C ASN A 7 -29.45 31.57 4.74
N ASN A 8 -28.47 31.42 3.84
CA ASN A 8 -27.62 30.22 3.77
C ASN A 8 -26.17 30.52 4.16
N ILE A 9 -25.94 31.53 5.00
CA ILE A 9 -24.59 32.01 5.34
C ILE A 9 -23.72 30.89 5.91
N LEU A 10 -24.34 29.99 6.67
CA LEU A 10 -23.71 28.84 7.30
C LEU A 10 -23.29 27.79 6.27
N LEU A 11 -24.08 27.59 5.20
CA LEU A 11 -23.69 26.70 4.10
C LEU A 11 -22.49 27.28 3.34
N PHE A 12 -22.54 28.58 3.04
CA PHE A 12 -21.47 29.27 2.29
C PHE A 12 -20.18 29.41 3.08
N THR A 13 -20.19 29.31 4.41
CA THR A 13 -18.98 29.28 5.23
C THR A 13 -18.49 27.86 5.48
N ILE A 14 -19.38 26.90 5.79
CA ILE A 14 -18.95 25.52 6.09
C ILE A 14 -18.44 24.81 4.84
N LEU A 15 -19.10 24.94 3.70
CA LEU A 15 -18.69 24.24 2.48
C LEU A 15 -17.24 24.52 2.05
N PRO A 16 -16.76 25.78 1.96
CA PRO A 16 -15.36 26.04 1.62
C PRO A 16 -14.40 25.58 2.72
N ILE A 17 -14.76 25.69 4.01
CA ILE A 17 -13.92 25.17 5.11
C ILE A 17 -13.77 23.66 5.00
N LEU A 18 -14.86 22.94 4.68
CA LEU A 18 -14.85 21.50 4.47
C LEU A 18 -13.91 21.14 3.31
N ILE A 19 -14.07 21.78 2.15
CA ILE A 19 -13.22 21.56 0.97
C ILE A 19 -11.74 21.82 1.31
N LEU A 20 -11.45 22.93 1.99
CA LEU A 20 -10.09 23.26 2.41
C LEU A 20 -9.52 22.24 3.40
N SER A 21 -10.34 21.74 4.33
CA SER A 21 -9.92 20.73 5.30
C SER A 21 -9.57 19.38 4.65
N ILE A 22 -10.36 18.98 3.64
CA ILE A 22 -10.10 17.77 2.84
C ILE A 22 -8.82 17.96 2.02
N ALA A 23 -8.69 19.09 1.31
CA ALA A 23 -7.50 19.39 0.52
C ALA A 23 -6.24 19.46 1.37
N ALA A 24 -6.30 20.10 2.54
CA ALA A 24 -5.18 20.19 3.48
C ALA A 24 -4.79 18.81 4.04
N SER A 25 -5.78 17.97 4.36
CA SER A 25 -5.53 16.59 4.82
C SER A 25 -4.88 15.77 3.71
N TYR A 26 -5.41 15.82 2.49
CA TYR A 26 -4.83 15.12 1.33
C TYR A 26 -3.39 15.56 1.07
N LEU A 27 -3.14 16.87 1.00
CA LEU A 27 -1.79 17.41 0.82
C LEU A 27 -0.84 16.95 1.93
N ARG A 28 -1.31 16.95 3.18
CA ARG A 28 -0.50 16.47 4.30
C ARG A 28 -0.17 15.00 4.13
N PHE A 29 -1.17 14.12 4.06
CA PHE A 29 -0.95 12.68 4.18
C PHE A 29 -0.49 11.99 2.89
N MET A 30 -0.83 12.52 1.72
CA MET A 30 -0.51 11.89 0.43
C MET A 30 0.67 12.54 -0.28
N VAL A 31 0.98 13.81 0.02
CA VAL A 31 2.02 14.58 -0.68
C VAL A 31 3.20 14.92 0.22
N LEU A 32 2.95 15.42 1.43
CA LEU A 32 4.01 15.86 2.34
C LEU A 32 4.55 14.73 3.22
N TYR A 33 3.67 13.87 3.72
CA TYR A 33 4.07 12.64 4.38
C TYR A 33 4.12 11.56 3.31
N ASP A 34 5.29 10.93 3.21
CA ASP A 34 5.45 9.77 2.37
C ASP A 34 4.68 8.62 3.00
N TYR A 35 3.87 7.93 2.20
CA TYR A 35 3.09 6.80 2.68
C TYR A 35 3.86 5.51 2.40
N LEU A 36 3.69 4.53 3.28
CA LEU A 36 4.22 3.19 3.06
C LEU A 36 3.36 2.47 2.03
N VAL A 37 4.02 1.84 1.08
CA VAL A 37 3.44 0.97 0.06
C VAL A 37 3.86 -0.44 0.39
N THR A 38 2.87 -1.31 0.58
CA THR A 38 3.05 -2.74 0.78
C THR A 38 2.65 -3.46 -0.51
N TYR A 39 3.50 -4.33 -1.03
CA TYR A 39 3.27 -5.07 -2.28
C TYR A 39 3.97 -6.43 -2.25
N GLU A 40 3.55 -7.30 -3.16
CA GLU A 40 4.10 -8.65 -3.30
C GLU A 40 5.49 -8.60 -3.95
N GLY A 41 6.44 -9.31 -3.33
CA GLY A 41 7.80 -9.51 -3.81
C GLY A 41 8.07 -10.99 -4.13
N PRO A 42 9.18 -11.26 -4.86
CA PRO A 42 9.62 -12.63 -5.09
C PRO A 42 9.96 -13.32 -3.77
N CYS A 43 9.75 -14.64 -3.74
CA CYS A 43 10.18 -15.48 -2.63
C CYS A 43 10.49 -16.88 -3.16
N ASP A 44 11.64 -17.43 -2.77
CA ASP A 44 12.05 -18.78 -3.15
C ASP A 44 11.74 -19.76 -1.99
N PRO A 45 10.73 -20.63 -2.13
CA PRO A 45 10.31 -21.54 -1.07
C PRO A 45 11.33 -22.63 -0.73
N GLU A 46 12.37 -22.83 -1.56
CA GLU A 46 13.44 -23.80 -1.25
C GLU A 46 14.42 -23.27 -0.20
N VAL A 47 14.51 -21.95 -0.04
CA VAL A 47 15.49 -21.27 0.83
C VAL A 47 14.85 -20.40 1.91
N GLU A 48 13.65 -19.88 1.67
CA GLU A 48 12.93 -18.95 2.55
C GLU A 48 11.54 -19.50 2.91
N VAL A 49 10.96 -18.98 4.01
CA VAL A 49 9.60 -19.35 4.43
C VAL A 49 8.63 -18.34 3.82
N CYS A 50 8.09 -18.65 2.65
CA CYS A 50 7.24 -17.75 1.88
C CYS A 50 5.79 -17.74 2.35
N PHE A 51 5.07 -16.67 2.03
CA PHE A 51 3.61 -16.72 1.97
C PHE A 51 3.18 -17.53 0.75
N GLU A 52 2.06 -18.24 0.87
CA GLU A 52 1.51 -19.11 -0.16
C GLU A 52 0.12 -18.61 -0.54
N TYR A 53 -0.10 -18.43 -1.85
CA TYR A 53 -1.40 -18.15 -2.41
C TYR A 53 -1.87 -19.35 -3.23
N CYS A 54 -3.07 -19.84 -2.91
CA CYS A 54 -3.70 -20.97 -3.59
C CYS A 54 -4.97 -20.49 -4.29
N GLU A 55 -5.05 -20.63 -5.62
CA GLU A 55 -6.27 -20.32 -6.38
C GLU A 55 -7.44 -21.25 -6.01
N THR A 56 -7.13 -22.49 -5.60
CA THR A 56 -8.10 -23.53 -5.24
C THR A 56 -7.79 -24.11 -3.87
N GLU A 57 -8.79 -24.72 -3.21
CA GLU A 57 -8.60 -25.42 -1.93
C GLU A 57 -7.70 -26.66 -2.04
N GLU A 58 -7.53 -27.20 -3.26
CA GLU A 58 -6.65 -28.34 -3.52
C GLU A 58 -5.17 -27.90 -3.69
N CYS A 59 -4.93 -26.60 -3.88
CA CYS A 59 -3.61 -25.96 -4.02
C CYS A 59 -2.64 -26.72 -4.92
N ASP A 60 -3.11 -27.13 -6.11
CA ASP A 60 -2.30 -27.89 -7.06
C ASP A 60 -1.13 -27.06 -7.64
N ASP A 61 -1.32 -25.74 -7.77
CA ASP A 61 -0.35 -24.79 -8.31
C ASP A 61 -0.21 -23.57 -7.36
N PRO A 62 0.56 -23.67 -6.27
CA PRO A 62 0.77 -22.57 -5.32
C PRO A 62 1.65 -21.45 -5.89
N PHE A 63 1.31 -20.21 -5.55
CA PHE A 63 2.16 -19.04 -5.78
C PHE A 63 2.83 -18.60 -4.48
N TYR A 64 4.16 -18.52 -4.48
CA TYR A 64 4.94 -18.14 -3.31
C TYR A 64 5.44 -16.70 -3.42
N TYR A 65 5.25 -15.94 -2.34
CA TYR A 65 5.59 -14.52 -2.33
C TYR A 65 6.08 -14.04 -0.95
N SER A 66 6.69 -12.87 -0.96
CA SER A 66 7.06 -12.11 0.24
C SER A 66 6.29 -10.78 0.25
N TRP A 67 6.18 -10.13 1.41
CA TRP A 67 5.66 -8.77 1.49
C TRP A 67 6.82 -7.78 1.54
N ILE A 68 6.84 -6.83 0.62
CA ILE A 68 7.78 -5.71 0.64
C ILE A 68 7.02 -4.46 1.04
N GLU A 69 7.51 -3.77 2.06
CA GLU A 69 6.97 -2.48 2.51
C GLU A 69 8.05 -1.41 2.40
N ARG A 70 7.73 -0.26 1.80
CA ARG A 70 8.63 0.90 1.70
C ARG A 70 7.91 2.21 1.40
N GLU A 71 8.58 3.32 1.63
CA GLU A 71 8.08 4.65 1.29
C GLU A 71 7.87 4.85 -0.23
N ALA A 72 6.76 5.48 -0.62
CA ALA A 72 6.40 5.70 -2.01
C ALA A 72 7.38 6.61 -2.76
N SER A 73 7.97 7.62 -2.10
CA SER A 73 8.97 8.48 -2.75
C SER A 73 10.27 7.75 -3.05
N GLU A 74 10.65 6.76 -2.23
CA GLU A 74 11.79 5.90 -2.55
C GLU A 74 11.51 5.12 -3.84
N LEU A 75 10.33 4.48 -3.94
CA LEU A 75 9.88 3.78 -5.15
C LEU A 75 9.88 4.68 -6.39
N ILE A 76 9.35 5.90 -6.28
CA ILE A 76 9.35 6.86 -7.39
C ILE A 76 10.79 7.25 -7.77
N ALA A 77 11.69 7.39 -6.79
CA ALA A 77 13.09 7.72 -7.05
C ALA A 77 13.84 6.61 -7.79
N ILE A 78 13.52 5.34 -7.52
CA ILE A 78 14.18 4.20 -8.18
C ILE A 78 13.52 3.79 -9.50
N CYS A 79 12.20 3.92 -9.63
CA CYS A 79 11.43 3.35 -10.74
C CYS A 79 10.67 4.37 -11.59
N GLY A 80 10.64 5.64 -11.16
CA GLY A 80 9.93 6.71 -11.84
C GLY A 80 8.44 6.79 -11.46
N GLU A 81 7.71 7.75 -12.05
CA GLU A 81 6.36 8.10 -11.59
C GLU A 81 5.22 7.23 -12.13
N LEU A 82 5.45 6.48 -13.21
CA LEU A 82 4.36 5.82 -13.96
C LEU A 82 4.19 4.34 -13.64
N ASP A 83 5.27 3.65 -13.26
CA ASP A 83 5.24 2.21 -13.02
C ASP A 83 6.22 1.82 -11.92
N ILE A 84 5.83 2.15 -10.69
CA ILE A 84 6.67 2.00 -9.50
C ILE A 84 6.85 0.55 -9.05
N LEU A 85 5.98 -0.38 -9.48
CA LEU A 85 6.01 -1.77 -9.05
C LEU A 85 6.59 -2.73 -10.10
N SER A 86 6.58 -2.38 -11.38
CA SER A 86 7.03 -3.28 -12.46
C SER A 86 8.52 -3.17 -12.81
N CYS A 87 9.28 -2.42 -12.03
CA CYS A 87 10.73 -2.29 -12.18
C CYS A 87 11.47 -3.39 -11.40
N ASP A 88 12.58 -3.90 -11.91
CA ASP A 88 13.36 -4.91 -11.18
C ASP A 88 13.85 -4.39 -9.81
N ALA A 89 14.11 -3.08 -9.71
CA ALA A 89 14.59 -2.45 -8.48
C ALA A 89 13.55 -2.40 -7.34
N SER A 90 12.25 -2.60 -7.61
CA SER A 90 11.23 -2.69 -6.55
C SER A 90 11.21 -4.06 -5.88
N GLN A 91 11.79 -5.09 -6.50
CA GLN A 91 11.69 -6.47 -6.03
C GLN A 91 12.60 -6.80 -4.85
N GLU A 92 13.54 -5.91 -4.51
CA GLU A 92 14.49 -6.10 -3.42
C GLU A 92 14.69 -4.79 -2.65
N CYS A 93 14.99 -4.92 -1.35
CA CYS A 93 15.44 -3.78 -0.56
C CYS A 93 16.94 -3.52 -0.78
N GLN A 94 17.28 -2.32 -1.21
CA GLN A 94 18.67 -1.91 -1.33
C GLN A 94 19.26 -1.53 0.03
N ILE A 95 20.58 -1.65 0.17
CA ILE A 95 21.30 -1.29 1.41
C ILE A 95 21.10 0.20 1.78
N SER A 96 20.83 1.05 0.80
CA SER A 96 20.56 2.48 1.00
C SER A 96 19.14 2.80 1.45
N ASP A 97 18.23 1.83 1.40
CA ASP A 97 16.82 2.04 1.69
C ASP A 97 16.61 2.18 3.19
N LYS A 98 15.94 3.26 3.60
CA LYS A 98 15.76 3.56 5.03
C LYS A 98 14.48 2.95 5.58
N THR A 99 13.51 2.76 4.70
CA THR A 99 12.16 2.34 5.05
C THR A 99 11.77 1.00 4.44
N CYS A 100 12.61 0.44 3.56
CA CYS A 100 12.32 -0.83 2.94
C CYS A 100 12.49 -1.99 3.92
N SER A 101 11.47 -2.83 4.01
CA SER A 101 11.49 -4.08 4.76
C SER A 101 10.84 -5.19 3.96
N ILE A 102 11.43 -6.38 4.04
CA ILE A 102 10.87 -7.60 3.47
C ILE A 102 10.39 -8.47 4.62
N SER A 103 9.12 -8.85 4.58
CA SER A 103 8.51 -9.77 5.53
C SER A 103 8.25 -11.10 4.84
N PHE A 104 8.76 -12.15 5.47
CA PHE A 104 8.52 -13.55 5.12
C PHE A 104 7.49 -14.14 6.09
N CYS A 105 6.87 -15.25 5.71
CA CYS A 105 6.01 -15.99 6.62
C CYS A 105 6.85 -16.50 7.80
N ASN A 106 6.37 -16.25 9.02
CA ASN A 106 6.95 -16.80 10.23
C ASN A 106 5.96 -17.76 10.89
N SER A 107 6.18 -19.06 10.71
CA SER A 107 5.35 -20.13 11.28
C SER A 107 5.23 -20.14 12.81
N THR A 108 5.98 -19.31 13.54
CA THR A 108 5.87 -19.15 15.00
C THR A 108 4.90 -18.03 15.40
N VAL A 109 4.72 -17.02 14.55
CA VAL A 109 3.94 -15.80 14.85
C VAL A 109 2.70 -15.71 13.95
N ASP A 110 2.84 -16.12 12.70
CA ASP A 110 1.79 -16.07 11.70
C ASP A 110 0.92 -17.31 11.80
N THR A 111 -0.33 -17.08 12.17
CA THR A 111 -1.34 -18.13 12.37
C THR A 111 -1.79 -18.76 11.05
N ASN A 112 -1.59 -18.04 9.93
CA ASN A 112 -1.91 -18.52 8.60
C ASN A 112 -1.00 -17.83 7.58
N CYS A 113 -0.21 -18.62 6.87
CA CYS A 113 0.63 -18.15 5.76
C CYS A 113 0.04 -18.50 4.39
N GLU A 114 -1.13 -19.13 4.38
CA GLU A 114 -1.90 -19.49 3.20
C GLU A 114 -3.03 -18.47 3.02
N ASP A 115 -3.02 -17.72 1.92
CA ASP A 115 -4.19 -16.97 1.48
C ASP A 115 -4.93 -17.77 0.42
N THR A 116 -6.18 -18.12 0.72
CA THR A 116 -7.06 -18.80 -0.22
C THR A 116 -7.99 -17.73 -0.77
N GLY A 117 -8.17 -17.65 -2.09
CA GLY A 117 -8.98 -16.61 -2.78
C GLY A 117 -10.46 -16.51 -2.37
N ASN A 118 -10.88 -17.19 -1.31
CA ASN A 118 -12.18 -17.14 -0.66
C ASN A 118 -12.22 -16.24 0.61
N ASN A 119 -11.12 -15.57 0.96
CA ASN A 119 -11.07 -14.69 2.13
C ASN A 119 -11.61 -13.28 1.79
N PRO A 120 -12.73 -12.81 2.39
CA PRO A 120 -13.33 -11.51 2.10
C PRO A 120 -12.57 -10.33 2.76
N ALA A 121 -11.25 -10.44 2.89
CA ALA A 121 -10.39 -9.42 3.51
C ALA A 121 -9.75 -8.45 2.51
N LEU A 122 -10.34 -8.32 1.32
CA LEU A 122 -10.24 -7.18 0.40
C LEU A 122 -11.64 -6.76 -0.08
#